data_AF-A0A7X6ZIL9-F1
#
_entry.id   AF-A0A7X6ZIL9-F1
#
_cell.length_a   1.000
_cell.length_b   1.000
_cell.length_c   1.000
_cell.angle_alpha   90.00
_cell.angle_beta   90.00
_cell.angle_gamma   90.00
#
_symmetry.space_group_name_H-M   'P 1'
#
loop_
_entity.id
_entity.type
_entity.pdbx_description
1 polymer ?
#
loop_
_entity_poly.entity_id
_entity_poly.type
_entity_poly.pdbx_seq_one_letter_code
_entity_poly.pdbx_strand_id
1 'polypeptide(L)'
;LEDYLDRARIPRLRLEDQEADDVLASAATRAATENYEVLVVSSDKDLMQIVDERVALVAPSKAQEKVDAPSVFGKTGVWPAQIVDWLALIGDSADNIAGVPGVGAKTAAKWLAQWDSLANIWQHLEELQPAKLQQMLSAHQELVQRNVQLVRLRRDIACWSSFAELCRQPPDEQSLRALFEELEFHSLARQLSTPTLF
;
A
#
# COMPACT_ATOMS: atom_id res chain seq x y z
N LEU A 1 -6.98 -20.63 -6.95
CA LEU A 1 -7.05 -19.16 -7.15
C LEU A 1 -6.66 -18.79 -8.58
N GLU A 2 -5.46 -19.16 -9.03
CA GLU A 2 -4.99 -18.84 -10.40
C GLU A 2 -5.94 -19.34 -11.49
N ASP A 3 -6.39 -20.60 -11.40
CA ASP A 3 -7.37 -21.17 -12.33
C ASP A 3 -8.70 -20.40 -12.35
N TYR A 4 -9.15 -19.90 -11.20
CA TYR A 4 -10.32 -19.03 -11.13
C TYR A 4 -10.08 -17.70 -11.86
N LEU A 5 -8.94 -17.03 -11.61
CA LEU A 5 -8.61 -15.75 -12.23
C LEU A 5 -8.52 -15.86 -13.76
N ASP A 6 -7.92 -16.96 -14.25
CA ASP A 6 -7.78 -17.22 -15.68
C ASP A 6 -9.16 -17.41 -16.34
N ARG A 7 -10.03 -18.23 -15.76
CA ARG A 7 -11.41 -18.45 -16.25
C ARG A 7 -12.28 -17.21 -16.10
N ALA A 8 -12.08 -16.43 -15.03
CA ALA A 8 -12.75 -15.15 -14.83
C ALA A 8 -12.21 -14.02 -15.72
N ARG A 9 -11.13 -14.29 -16.47
CA ARG A 9 -10.39 -13.33 -17.29
C ARG A 9 -10.07 -12.04 -16.55
N ILE A 10 -9.59 -12.20 -15.32
CA ILE A 10 -9.08 -11.12 -14.48
C ILE A 10 -7.56 -11.04 -14.73
N PRO A 11 -7.05 -9.96 -15.34
CA PRO A 11 -5.62 -9.80 -15.54
C PRO A 11 -4.86 -9.85 -14.22
N ARG A 12 -3.71 -10.53 -14.22
CA ARG A 12 -2.82 -10.64 -13.07
C ARG A 12 -1.41 -10.23 -13.47
N LEU A 13 -0.76 -9.51 -12.57
CA LEU A 13 0.67 -9.22 -12.65
C LEU A 13 1.37 -10.06 -11.60
N ARG A 14 2.31 -10.90 -12.03
CA ARG A 14 3.16 -11.70 -11.16
C ARG A 14 4.56 -11.69 -11.73
N LEU A 15 5.50 -11.14 -10.98
CA LEU A 15 6.91 -11.07 -11.34
C LEU A 15 7.70 -11.88 -10.32
N GLU A 16 8.66 -12.65 -10.82
CA GLU A 16 9.55 -13.43 -9.98
C GLU A 16 10.42 -12.51 -9.12
N ASP A 17 10.63 -12.89 -7.86
CA ASP A 17 11.40 -12.13 -6.86
C ASP A 17 10.90 -10.69 -6.61
N GLN A 18 9.63 -10.39 -6.93
CA GLN A 18 9.00 -9.10 -6.62
C GLN A 18 7.84 -9.29 -5.65
N GLU A 19 7.75 -8.42 -4.65
CA GLU A 19 6.61 -8.39 -3.74
C GLU A 19 5.39 -7.77 -4.43
N ALA A 20 4.19 -8.16 -3.99
CA ALA A 20 2.94 -7.79 -4.66
C ALA A 20 2.59 -6.31 -4.45
N ASP A 21 2.90 -5.77 -3.29
CA ASP A 21 2.80 -4.35 -2.91
C ASP A 21 3.73 -3.46 -3.74
N ASP A 22 4.96 -3.89 -3.98
CA ASP A 22 5.95 -3.27 -4.87
C ASP A 22 5.43 -3.20 -6.32
N VAL A 23 4.91 -4.32 -6.84
CA VAL A 23 4.30 -4.40 -8.17
C VAL A 23 3.06 -3.51 -8.24
N LEU A 24 2.24 -3.50 -7.19
CA LEU A 24 1.03 -2.68 -7.09
C LEU A 24 1.35 -1.18 -7.01
N ALA A 25 2.35 -0.80 -6.21
CA ALA A 25 2.80 0.58 -6.05
C ALA A 25 3.37 1.13 -7.36
N SER A 26 4.17 0.32 -8.06
CA SER A 26 4.63 0.62 -9.42
C SER A 26 3.46 0.74 -10.39
N ALA A 27 2.47 -0.14 -10.28
CA ALA A 27 1.27 -0.11 -11.11
C ALA A 27 0.43 1.15 -10.94
N ALA A 28 0.12 1.49 -9.70
CA ALA A 28 -0.65 2.68 -9.35
C ALA A 28 0.08 3.96 -9.78
N THR A 29 1.38 4.05 -9.50
CA THR A 29 2.19 5.23 -9.83
C THR A 29 2.20 5.50 -11.33
N ARG A 30 2.45 4.47 -12.16
CA ARG A 30 2.45 4.65 -13.61
C ARG A 30 1.06 4.87 -14.19
N ALA A 31 -0.01 4.31 -13.62
CA ALA A 31 -1.37 4.67 -14.06
C ALA A 31 -1.67 6.15 -13.80
N ALA A 32 -1.28 6.66 -12.63
CA ALA A 32 -1.48 8.05 -12.28
C ALA A 32 -0.72 9.00 -13.22
N THR A 33 0.53 8.66 -13.61
CA THR A 33 1.29 9.47 -14.60
C THR A 33 0.68 9.40 -16.01
N GLU A 34 -0.01 8.31 -16.34
CA GLU A 34 -0.80 8.17 -17.58
C GLU A 34 -2.21 8.79 -17.48
N ASN A 35 -2.50 9.57 -16.42
CA ASN A 35 -3.76 10.28 -16.14
C ASN A 35 -4.98 9.39 -15.81
N TYR A 36 -4.76 8.18 -15.32
CA TYR A 36 -5.82 7.37 -14.76
C TYR A 36 -6.10 7.72 -13.30
N GLU A 37 -7.38 7.64 -12.91
CA GLU A 37 -7.78 7.60 -11.50
C GLU A 37 -7.64 6.17 -11.00
N VAL A 38 -6.91 5.98 -9.90
CA VAL A 38 -6.54 4.67 -9.37
C VAL A 38 -7.19 4.43 -8.02
N LEU A 39 -7.89 3.31 -7.91
CA LEU A 39 -8.38 2.79 -6.64
C LEU A 39 -7.61 1.53 -6.29
N VAL A 40 -6.82 1.61 -5.22
CA VAL A 40 -6.07 0.48 -4.68
C VAL A 40 -6.90 -0.17 -3.57
N VAL A 41 -7.29 -1.43 -3.77
CA VAL A 41 -8.07 -2.17 -2.77
C VAL A 41 -7.11 -2.88 -1.81
N SER A 42 -6.88 -2.30 -0.64
CA SER A 42 -6.06 -2.89 0.41
C SER A 42 -6.35 -2.28 1.77
N SER A 43 -6.13 -3.06 2.84
CA SER A 43 -6.10 -2.58 4.23
C SER A 43 -4.68 -2.33 4.72
N ASP A 44 -3.68 -2.61 3.90
CA ASP A 44 -2.28 -2.39 4.23
C ASP A 44 -1.99 -0.89 4.34
N LYS A 45 -1.42 -0.49 5.48
CA LYS A 45 -1.11 0.90 5.77
C LYS A 45 0.15 1.36 5.04
N ASP A 46 1.01 0.44 4.59
CA ASP A 46 2.24 0.80 3.90
C ASP A 46 1.93 1.46 2.55
N LEU A 47 0.84 1.02 1.92
CA LEU A 47 0.29 1.63 0.71
C LEU A 47 -0.23 3.06 0.92
N MET A 48 -0.35 3.58 2.15
CA MET A 48 -0.65 5.00 2.35
C MET A 48 0.43 5.91 1.74
N GLN A 49 1.65 5.40 1.53
CA GLN A 49 2.75 6.15 0.91
C GLN A 49 2.54 6.46 -0.58
N ILE A 50 1.68 5.72 -1.28
CA ILE A 50 1.41 5.92 -2.71
C ILE A 50 0.17 6.78 -2.98
N VAL A 51 -0.54 7.22 -1.92
CA VAL A 51 -1.72 8.07 -2.05
C VAL A 51 -1.33 9.47 -2.54
N ASP A 52 -2.01 9.95 -3.57
CA ASP A 52 -1.84 11.27 -4.15
C ASP A 52 -3.18 11.82 -4.71
N GLU A 53 -3.12 12.79 -5.62
CA GLU A 53 -4.31 13.39 -6.24
C GLU A 53 -5.12 12.40 -7.10
N ARG A 54 -4.50 11.34 -7.63
CA ARG A 54 -5.10 10.36 -8.54
C ARG A 54 -5.16 8.95 -7.94
N VAL A 55 -4.37 8.66 -6.91
CA VAL A 55 -4.32 7.36 -6.24
C VAL A 55 -5.00 7.47 -4.87
N ALA A 56 -6.06 6.68 -4.67
CA ALA A 56 -6.71 6.52 -3.37
C ALA A 56 -6.78 5.05 -2.97
N LEU A 57 -6.77 4.77 -1.66
CA LEU A 57 -6.99 3.42 -1.15
C LEU A 57 -8.46 3.20 -0.81
N VAL A 58 -8.93 1.97 -0.92
CA VAL A 58 -10.23 1.54 -0.39
C VAL A 58 -10.06 0.23 0.37
N ALA A 59 -10.71 0.13 1.54
CA ALA A 59 -10.68 -1.12 2.28
C ALA A 59 -11.57 -2.17 1.59
N PRO A 60 -11.17 -3.46 1.55
CA PRO A 60 -11.97 -4.52 0.94
C PRO A 60 -13.41 -4.61 1.49
N SER A 61 -13.59 -4.30 2.77
CA SER A 61 -14.89 -4.33 3.45
C SER A 61 -15.74 -3.06 3.26
N LYS A 62 -15.16 -2.00 2.69
CA LYS A 62 -15.78 -0.66 2.60
C LYS A 62 -15.39 0.06 1.31
N ALA A 63 -15.83 -0.48 0.17
CA ALA A 63 -15.49 0.06 -1.15
C ALA A 63 -15.91 1.53 -1.38
N GLN A 64 -16.82 2.08 -0.56
CA GLN A 64 -17.29 3.47 -0.65
C GLN A 64 -16.44 4.48 0.14
N GLU A 65 -15.61 4.03 1.09
CA GLU A 65 -14.77 4.90 1.91
C GLU A 65 -13.36 4.99 1.31
N LYS A 66 -13.11 6.03 0.49
CA LYS A 66 -11.79 6.32 -0.05
C LYS A 66 -10.87 6.88 1.04
N VAL A 67 -9.62 6.43 1.03
CA VAL A 67 -8.52 6.97 1.82
C VAL A 67 -7.67 7.82 0.88
N ASP A 68 -7.95 9.12 0.91
CA ASP A 68 -7.20 10.18 0.24
C ASP A 68 -6.14 10.79 1.18
N ALA A 69 -5.35 11.75 0.69
CA ALA A 69 -4.28 12.37 1.49
C ALA A 69 -4.78 12.99 2.82
N PRO A 70 -5.90 13.74 2.88
CA PRO A 70 -6.49 14.17 4.15
C PRO A 70 -6.87 13.02 5.08
N SER A 71 -7.40 11.91 4.55
CA SER A 71 -7.73 10.73 5.34
C SER A 71 -6.48 10.06 5.91
N VAL A 72 -5.38 10.01 5.15
CA VAL A 72 -4.08 9.53 5.64
C VAL A 72 -3.60 10.39 6.80
N PHE A 73 -3.63 11.72 6.64
CA PHE A 73 -3.25 12.66 7.70
C PHE A 73 -4.13 12.51 8.95
N GLY A 74 -5.45 12.42 8.79
CA GLY A 74 -6.37 12.23 9.91
C GLY A 74 -6.12 10.94 10.70
N LYS A 75 -5.66 9.87 10.04
CA LYS A 75 -5.37 8.57 10.67
C LYS A 75 -3.99 8.52 11.33
N THR A 76 -2.97 9.11 10.71
CA THR A 76 -1.56 8.90 11.08
C THR A 76 -0.91 10.13 11.70
N GLY A 77 -1.45 11.32 11.44
CA GLY A 77 -0.84 12.60 11.78
C GLY A 77 0.25 13.06 10.81
N VAL A 78 0.45 12.35 9.69
CA VAL A 78 1.46 12.67 8.66
C VAL A 78 0.86 12.59 7.25
N TRP A 79 1.48 13.27 6.30
CA TRP A 79 1.06 13.21 4.90
C TRP A 79 1.56 11.94 4.20
N PRO A 80 0.95 11.49 3.08
CA PRO A 80 1.41 10.33 2.31
C PRO A 80 2.92 10.31 2.05
N ALA A 81 3.51 11.46 1.67
CA ALA A 81 4.93 11.61 1.41
C ALA A 81 5.84 11.31 2.62
N GLN A 82 5.28 11.35 3.83
CA GLN A 82 5.99 11.16 5.11
C GLN A 82 5.74 9.77 5.72
N ILE A 83 4.92 8.92 5.09
CA ILE A 83 4.55 7.60 5.66
C ILE A 83 5.77 6.70 5.85
N VAL A 84 6.70 6.69 4.88
CA VAL A 84 7.95 5.91 4.98
C VAL A 84 8.77 6.36 6.19
N ASP A 85 8.95 7.67 6.35
CA ASP A 85 9.71 8.26 7.44
C ASP A 85 9.05 8.00 8.80
N TRP A 86 7.72 8.07 8.83
CA TRP A 86 6.92 7.79 10.02
C TRP A 86 7.03 6.32 10.44
N LEU A 87 6.81 5.37 9.53
CA LEU A 87 6.96 3.94 9.78
C LEU A 87 8.39 3.57 10.18
N ALA A 88 9.40 4.19 9.56
CA ALA A 88 10.79 3.95 9.92
C ALA A 88 11.12 4.32 11.38
N LEU A 89 10.47 5.36 11.91
CA LEU A 89 10.61 5.79 13.30
C LEU A 89 9.82 4.90 14.27
N ILE A 90 8.57 4.58 13.95
CA ILE A 90 7.67 3.89 14.89
C ILE A 90 7.75 2.37 14.83
N GLY A 91 8.31 1.84 13.74
CA GLY A 91 8.34 0.42 13.42
C GLY A 91 7.00 -0.10 12.88
N ASP A 92 7.02 -1.39 12.55
CA ASP A 92 5.84 -2.13 12.14
C ASP A 92 5.76 -3.48 12.83
N SER A 93 4.77 -3.66 13.71
CA SER A 93 4.57 -4.95 14.37
C SER A 93 4.05 -6.02 13.41
N ALA A 94 3.35 -5.66 12.33
CA ALA A 94 2.84 -6.62 11.36
C ALA A 94 3.99 -7.29 10.61
N ASP A 95 5.01 -6.49 10.24
CA ASP A 95 6.19 -6.94 9.48
C ASP A 95 7.42 -7.17 10.34
N ASN A 96 7.24 -7.24 11.67
CA ASN A 96 8.31 -7.48 12.63
C ASN A 96 9.48 -6.47 12.51
N ILE A 97 9.16 -5.22 12.18
CA ILE A 97 10.09 -4.09 12.10
C ILE A 97 10.08 -3.37 13.44
N ALA A 98 11.19 -3.42 14.17
CA ALA A 98 11.31 -2.68 15.42
C ALA A 98 11.46 -1.16 15.15
N GLY A 99 10.71 -0.35 15.88
CA GLY A 99 10.85 1.11 15.87
C GLY A 99 11.90 1.62 16.86
N VAL A 100 12.11 2.94 16.87
CA VAL A 100 12.98 3.60 17.84
C VAL A 100 12.33 3.54 19.23
N PRO A 101 13.02 3.01 20.26
CA PRO A 101 12.45 2.90 21.59
C PRO A 101 11.91 4.23 22.14
N GLY A 102 10.63 4.23 22.51
CA GLY A 102 9.94 5.41 23.06
C GLY A 102 9.45 6.43 22.02
N VAL A 103 9.75 6.25 20.73
CA VAL A 103 9.21 7.09 19.65
C VAL A 103 7.95 6.43 19.10
N GLY A 104 6.79 6.86 19.59
CA GLY A 104 5.49 6.41 19.09
C GLY A 104 4.93 7.30 17.98
N ALA A 105 3.80 6.87 17.40
CA ALA A 105 3.05 7.54 16.32
C ALA A 105 2.95 9.07 16.49
N LYS A 106 2.53 9.54 17.67
CA LYS A 106 2.35 10.97 17.95
C LYS A 106 3.66 11.76 17.98
N THR A 107 4.73 11.16 18.52
CA THR A 107 6.04 11.81 18.58
C THR A 107 6.63 11.91 17.18
N ALA A 108 6.61 10.81 16.42
CA ALA A 108 7.08 10.79 15.04
C ALA A 108 6.32 11.81 14.17
N ALA A 109 4.98 11.82 14.27
CA ALA A 109 4.15 12.80 13.56
C ALA A 109 4.47 14.25 13.95
N LYS A 110 4.71 14.53 15.23
CA LYS A 110 5.13 15.88 15.68
C LYS A 110 6.47 16.31 15.08
N TRP A 111 7.46 15.41 15.07
CA TRP A 111 8.77 15.71 14.49
C TRP A 111 8.68 15.92 12.98
N LEU A 112 7.91 15.08 12.27
CA LEU A 112 7.69 15.22 10.83
C LEU A 112 6.85 16.45 10.48
N ALA A 113 5.91 16.87 11.33
CA ALA A 113 5.20 18.13 11.14
C ALA A 113 6.12 19.35 11.30
N GLN A 114 7.15 19.25 12.16
CA GLN A 114 8.10 20.34 12.40
C GLN A 114 9.22 20.41 11.35
N TRP A 115 9.73 19.25 10.94
CA TRP A 115 10.94 19.15 10.11
C TRP A 115 10.69 18.57 8.73
N ASP A 116 9.47 18.17 8.41
CA ASP A 116 9.00 17.64 7.13
C ASP A 116 9.53 16.24 6.75
N SER A 117 10.80 15.93 7.01
CA SER A 117 11.41 14.64 6.62
C SER A 117 12.43 14.13 7.64
N LEU A 118 12.74 12.84 7.59
CA LEU A 118 13.82 12.23 8.36
C LEU A 118 15.16 12.91 8.10
N ALA A 119 15.46 13.27 6.85
CA ALA A 119 16.70 13.95 6.48
C ALA A 119 16.87 15.27 7.26
N ASN A 120 15.80 16.07 7.35
CA ASN A 120 15.80 17.30 8.11
C ASN A 120 15.84 17.04 9.63
N ILE A 121 15.14 16.01 10.12
CA ILE A 121 15.22 15.58 11.53
C ILE A 121 16.67 15.29 11.93
N TRP A 122 17.45 14.63 11.06
CA TRP A 122 18.87 14.37 11.32
C TRP A 122 19.73 15.63 11.34
N GLN A 123 19.43 16.61 10.47
CA GLN A 123 20.14 17.90 10.46
C GLN A 123 19.86 18.73 11.72
N HIS A 124 18.66 18.59 12.29
CA HIS A 124 18.20 19.32 13.48
C HIS A 124 18.12 18.42 14.72
N LEU A 125 18.93 17.36 14.76
CA LEU A 125 18.85 16.34 15.81
C LEU A 125 19.00 16.93 17.21
N GLU A 126 19.84 17.94 17.41
CA GLU A 126 20.07 18.59 18.70
C GLU A 126 18.87 19.42 19.21
N GLU A 127 17.97 19.82 18.30
CA GLU A 127 16.80 20.64 18.62
C GLU A 127 15.58 19.78 19.00
N LEU A 128 15.65 18.45 18.81
CA LEU A 128 14.53 17.57 19.07
C LEU A 128 14.20 17.50 20.56
N GLN A 129 12.91 17.69 20.84
CA GLN A 129 12.34 17.49 22.17
C GLN A 129 11.34 16.34 22.18
N PRO A 130 11.31 15.54 23.26
CA PRO A 130 12.14 15.64 24.47
C PRO A 130 13.58 15.12 24.28
N ALA A 131 14.56 15.71 24.98
CA ALA A 131 15.98 15.33 24.93
C ALA A 131 16.25 13.81 25.13
N LYS A 132 15.44 13.14 25.95
CA LYS A 132 15.55 11.68 26.11
C LYS A 132 15.25 10.91 24.81
N LEU A 133 14.24 11.32 24.06
CA LEU A 133 13.89 10.67 22.79
C LEU A 133 14.86 11.06 21.67
N GLN A 134 15.42 12.26 21.74
CA GLN A 134 16.52 12.72 20.88
C GLN A 134 17.77 11.83 21.02
N GLN A 135 18.18 11.52 22.26
CA GLN A 135 19.25 10.56 22.53
C GLN A 135 18.93 9.15 22.02
N MET A 136 17.67 8.69 22.19
CA MET A 136 17.24 7.39 21.65
C MET A 136 17.32 7.35 20.13
N LEU A 137 16.85 8.39 19.43
CA LEU A 137 16.93 8.47 17.98
C LEU A 137 18.38 8.47 17.51
N SER A 138 19.24 9.28 18.14
CA SER A 138 20.67 9.31 17.84
C SER A 138 21.34 7.94 17.99
N ALA A 139 20.98 7.16 19.01
CA ALA A 139 21.55 5.84 19.25
C ALA A 139 21.03 4.74 18.28
N HIS A 140 19.95 5.01 17.52
CA HIS A 140 19.29 4.03 16.65
C HIS A 140 19.29 4.46 15.18
N GLN A 141 20.24 5.30 14.76
CA GLN A 141 20.31 5.81 13.39
C GLN A 141 20.37 4.68 12.33
N GLU A 142 21.20 3.66 12.54
CA GLU A 142 21.32 2.53 11.60
C GLU A 142 20.01 1.73 11.49
N LEU A 143 19.29 1.57 12.61
CA LEU A 143 17.98 0.92 12.62
C LEU A 143 16.98 1.71 11.78
N VAL A 144 16.91 3.04 11.95
CA VAL A 144 15.99 3.88 11.18
C VAL A 144 16.34 3.84 9.70
N GLN A 145 17.63 3.92 9.35
CA GLN A 145 18.08 3.81 7.95
C GLN A 145 17.70 2.47 7.32
N ARG A 146 17.89 1.37 8.05
CA ARG A 146 17.44 0.03 7.62
C ARG A 146 15.92 0.01 7.44
N ASN A 147 15.16 0.53 8.39
CA ASN A 147 13.70 0.52 8.32
C ASN A 147 13.18 1.31 7.12
N VAL A 148 13.79 2.45 6.77
CA VAL A 148 13.44 3.20 5.54
C VAL A 148 13.56 2.32 4.30
N GLN A 149 14.57 1.44 4.22
CA GLN A 149 14.72 0.53 3.08
C GLN A 149 13.68 -0.59 3.06
N LEU A 150 13.24 -1.04 4.23
CA LEU A 150 12.26 -2.12 4.35
C LEU A 150 10.84 -1.67 4.04
N VAL A 151 10.44 -0.49 4.51
CA VAL A 151 9.04 0.00 4.38
C VAL A 151 8.81 0.80 3.09
N ARG A 152 9.88 1.16 2.38
CA ARG A 152 9.78 1.93 1.14
C ARG A 152 9.44 1.00 -0.01
N LEU A 153 8.23 1.17 -0.55
CA LEU A 153 7.80 0.44 -1.74
C LEU A 153 8.54 0.95 -2.97
N ARG A 154 8.95 0.01 -3.83
CA ARG A 154 9.44 0.30 -5.16
C ARG A 154 8.28 0.71 -6.06
N ARG A 155 8.55 1.70 -6.93
CA ARG A 155 7.54 2.32 -7.80
C ARG A 155 7.92 2.34 -9.27
N ASP A 156 9.04 1.71 -9.59
CA ASP A 156 9.70 1.72 -10.89
C ASP A 156 9.83 0.31 -11.50
N ILE A 157 9.08 -0.67 -10.97
CA ILE A 157 9.05 -2.02 -11.53
C ILE A 157 8.28 -1.99 -12.86
N ALA A 158 8.96 -2.37 -13.94
CA ALA A 158 8.35 -2.56 -15.24
C ALA A 158 7.52 -3.86 -15.25
N CYS A 159 6.26 -3.78 -14.80
CA CYS A 159 5.41 -4.96 -14.64
C CYS A 159 4.39 -5.22 -15.76
N TRP A 160 4.22 -4.32 -16.73
CA TRP A 160 3.35 -4.56 -17.90
C TRP A 160 3.70 -3.67 -19.10
N SER A 161 3.17 -3.99 -20.29
CA SER A 161 3.44 -3.20 -21.50
C SER A 161 2.50 -2.00 -21.64
N SER A 162 1.18 -2.21 -21.51
CA SER A 162 0.14 -1.17 -21.59
C SER A 162 -1.11 -1.51 -20.78
N PHE A 163 -1.84 -0.50 -20.27
CA PHE A 163 -3.09 -0.75 -19.53
C PHE A 163 -4.17 -1.45 -20.36
N ALA A 164 -4.08 -1.42 -21.69
CA ALA A 164 -4.98 -2.16 -22.56
C ALA A 164 -4.93 -3.68 -22.29
N GLU A 165 -3.77 -4.21 -21.89
CA GLU A 165 -3.61 -5.63 -21.49
C GLU A 165 -4.27 -5.93 -20.13
N LEU A 166 -4.51 -4.90 -19.33
CA LEU A 166 -5.11 -4.99 -17.99
C LEU A 166 -6.61 -4.67 -18.01
N CYS A 167 -7.20 -4.41 -19.18
CA CYS A 167 -8.63 -4.26 -19.31
C CYS A 167 -9.36 -5.57 -18.99
N ARG A 168 -10.35 -5.50 -18.09
CA ARG A 168 -11.20 -6.64 -17.77
C ARG A 168 -11.89 -7.16 -19.03
N GLN A 169 -11.85 -8.49 -19.20
CA GLN A 169 -12.58 -9.17 -20.26
C GLN A 169 -13.81 -9.90 -19.70
N PRO A 170 -14.80 -10.22 -20.54
CA PRO A 170 -15.91 -11.08 -20.14
C PRO A 170 -15.38 -12.46 -19.70
N PRO A 171 -15.86 -13.01 -18.57
CA PRO A 171 -15.40 -14.30 -18.07
C PRO A 171 -15.83 -15.45 -18.98
N ASP A 172 -15.13 -16.58 -18.91
CA ASP A 172 -15.60 -17.86 -19.43
C ASP A 172 -16.56 -18.50 -18.41
N GLU A 173 -17.84 -18.14 -18.51
CA GLU A 173 -18.89 -18.59 -17.59
C GLU A 173 -19.06 -20.11 -17.56
N GLN A 174 -18.89 -20.79 -18.70
CA GLN A 174 -19.02 -22.24 -18.77
C GLN A 174 -17.89 -22.91 -17.98
N SER A 175 -16.65 -22.48 -18.22
CA SER A 175 -15.49 -22.99 -17.50
C SER A 175 -15.53 -22.64 -16.01
N LEU A 176 -16.02 -21.45 -15.64
CA LEU A 176 -16.20 -21.06 -14.24
C LEU A 176 -17.28 -21.89 -13.53
N ARG A 177 -18.41 -22.18 -14.21
CA ARG A 177 -19.46 -23.02 -13.63
C ARG A 177 -18.93 -24.42 -13.34
N ALA A 178 -18.23 -25.03 -14.29
CA ALA A 178 -17.62 -26.34 -14.10
C ALA A 178 -16.64 -26.35 -12.91
N LEU A 179 -15.80 -25.30 -12.79
CA LEU A 179 -14.88 -25.14 -11.65
C LEU A 179 -15.64 -25.03 -10.33
N PHE A 180 -16.71 -24.23 -10.26
CA PHE A 180 -17.50 -24.11 -9.03
C PHE A 180 -18.28 -25.38 -8.69
N GLU A 181 -18.73 -26.16 -9.67
CA GLU A 181 -19.36 -27.46 -9.43
C GLU A 181 -18.36 -28.48 -8.88
N GLU A 182 -17.14 -28.53 -9.45
CA GLU A 182 -16.04 -29.38 -8.96
C GLU A 182 -15.64 -29.01 -7.52
N LEU A 183 -15.62 -27.71 -7.19
CA LEU A 183 -15.34 -27.21 -5.85
C LEU A 183 -16.55 -27.23 -4.91
N GLU A 184 -17.70 -27.76 -5.36
CA GLU A 184 -18.97 -27.81 -4.62
C GLU A 184 -19.53 -26.43 -4.18
N PHE A 185 -19.10 -25.35 -4.85
CA PHE A 185 -19.55 -23.97 -4.64
C PHE A 185 -20.87 -23.67 -5.37
N HIS A 186 -21.91 -24.46 -5.11
CA HIS A 186 -23.20 -24.39 -5.81
C HIS A 186 -23.92 -23.04 -5.71
N SER A 187 -23.64 -22.22 -4.69
CA SER A 187 -24.16 -20.85 -4.60
C SER A 187 -23.54 -19.94 -5.65
N LEU A 188 -22.21 -19.97 -5.79
CA LEU A 188 -21.46 -19.17 -6.77
C LEU A 188 -21.77 -19.62 -8.21
N ALA A 189 -21.91 -20.93 -8.44
CA ALA A 189 -22.31 -21.48 -9.74
C ALA A 189 -23.68 -20.95 -10.21
N ARG A 190 -24.63 -20.78 -9.29
CA ARG A 190 -25.95 -20.16 -9.56
C ARG A 190 -25.88 -18.65 -9.75
N GLN A 191 -24.93 -17.98 -9.09
CA GLN A 191 -24.76 -16.53 -9.24
C GLN A 191 -24.16 -16.14 -10.60
N LEU A 192 -23.33 -16.99 -11.22
CA LEU A 192 -22.82 -16.73 -12.58
C LEU A 192 -23.91 -16.53 -13.63
N SER A 193 -25.07 -17.18 -13.48
CA SER A 193 -26.23 -16.99 -14.36
C SER A 193 -27.00 -15.69 -14.13
N THR A 194 -26.67 -14.95 -13.08
CA THR A 194 -27.28 -13.65 -12.77
C THR A 194 -26.25 -12.57 -13.13
N PRO A 195 -26.53 -11.67 -14.10
CA PRO A 195 -25.59 -10.62 -14.42
C PRO A 195 -25.57 -9.61 -13.26
N THR A 196 -24.64 -9.78 -12.31
CA THR A 196 -24.27 -8.72 -11.38
C THR A 196 -23.24 -7.83 -12.07
N LEU A 197 -23.76 -6.83 -12.78
CA LEU A 197 -23.03 -5.59 -12.98
C LEU A 197 -22.78 -4.97 -11.59
N PHE A 198 -21.60 -4.38 -11.43
CA PHE A 198 -21.42 -3.32 -10.44
C PHE A 198 -22.49 -2.24 -10.65
#